data_AF-R9A3P9-F1
#
_entry.id   AF-R9A3P9-F1
#
_cell.length_a   1.000
_cell.length_b   1.000
_cell.length_c   1.000
_cell.angle_alpha   90.00
_cell.angle_beta   90.00
_cell.angle_gamma   90.00
#
_symmetry.space_group_name_H-M   'P 1'
#
loop_
_entity.id
_entity.type
_entity.pdbx_description
1 polymer ?
#
loop_
_entity_poly.entity_id
_entity_poly.type
_entity_poly.pdbx_seq_one_letter_code
_entity_poly.pdbx_strand_id
1 'polypeptide(L)'
;MAYENGDRFDGEFFEDIKHGSGIYHYSNGDVFEGEYQFGYKEGPGVYRYANGDQYIGSYSKGKRQGLGKYIYFDGLILDGYWENNHLQGNAKIVNAKGSLVLEGTWKDSRWIGIAPTSSSTNTVEIPNP
;
A
#
# COMPACT_ATOMS: atom_id res chain seq x y z
N MET A 1 -14.03 -14.08 -16.76
CA MET A 1 -13.19 -14.18 -17.98
C MET A 1 -11.89 -14.87 -17.61
N ALA A 2 -11.53 -15.95 -18.31
CA ALA A 2 -10.22 -16.60 -18.20
C ALA A 2 -9.36 -16.21 -19.41
N TYR A 3 -8.07 -15.97 -19.19
CA TYR A 3 -7.13 -15.53 -20.21
C TYR A 3 -6.16 -16.66 -20.57
N GLU A 4 -5.61 -16.63 -21.79
CA GLU A 4 -4.67 -17.67 -22.27
C GLU A 4 -3.40 -17.77 -21.41
N ASN A 5 -3.01 -16.69 -20.75
CA ASN A 5 -1.87 -16.65 -19.83
C ASN A 5 -2.15 -17.31 -18.46
N GLY A 6 -3.35 -17.86 -18.25
CA GLY A 6 -3.77 -18.48 -16.99
C GLY A 6 -4.34 -17.51 -15.97
N ASP A 7 -4.37 -16.20 -16.25
CA ASP A 7 -5.06 -15.24 -15.40
C ASP A 7 -6.59 -15.42 -15.51
N ARG A 8 -7.30 -14.96 -14.48
CA ARG A 8 -8.75 -14.94 -14.46
C ARG A 8 -9.26 -13.66 -13.82
N PHE A 9 -10.31 -13.10 -14.38
CA PHE A 9 -11.03 -11.98 -13.80
C PHE A 9 -12.50 -12.35 -13.57
N ASP A 10 -12.98 -12.12 -12.36
CA ASP A 10 -14.36 -12.28 -11.94
C ASP A 10 -14.88 -10.92 -11.46
N GLY A 11 -15.71 -10.27 -12.26
CA GLY A 11 -16.18 -8.93 -11.95
C GLY A 11 -16.98 -8.31 -13.09
N GLU A 12 -17.24 -7.02 -12.95
CA GLU A 12 -18.04 -6.24 -13.87
C GLU A 12 -17.25 -5.78 -15.11
N PHE A 13 -17.97 -5.61 -16.22
CA PHE A 13 -17.43 -5.12 -17.49
C PHE A 13 -18.35 -4.03 -18.05
N PHE A 14 -17.75 -3.03 -18.66
CA PHE A 14 -18.42 -2.00 -19.45
C PHE A 14 -17.72 -1.90 -20.81
N GLU A 15 -18.45 -2.15 -21.90
CA GLU A 15 -17.89 -2.19 -23.28
C GLU A 15 -16.65 -3.13 -23.39
N ASP A 16 -16.78 -4.36 -22.89
CA ASP A 16 -15.70 -5.38 -22.85
C ASP A 16 -14.44 -4.98 -22.05
N ILE A 17 -14.49 -3.86 -21.31
CA ILE A 17 -13.42 -3.36 -20.45
C ILE A 17 -13.81 -3.56 -18.99
N LYS A 18 -12.88 -4.04 -18.15
CA LYS A 18 -13.13 -4.20 -16.70
C LYS A 18 -13.54 -2.87 -16.07
N HIS A 19 -14.63 -2.89 -15.31
CA HIS A 19 -15.21 -1.71 -14.67
C HIS A 19 -15.91 -2.14 -13.38
N GLY A 20 -16.06 -1.25 -12.39
CA GLY A 20 -16.72 -1.56 -11.13
C GLY A 20 -15.93 -2.55 -10.26
N SER A 21 -16.61 -3.26 -9.36
CA SER A 21 -15.95 -4.20 -8.46
C SER A 21 -15.53 -5.48 -9.18
N GLY A 22 -14.36 -6.02 -8.82
CA GLY A 22 -13.91 -7.28 -9.36
C GLY A 22 -12.74 -7.91 -8.63
N ILE A 23 -12.51 -9.18 -8.93
CA ILE A 23 -11.42 -10.00 -8.42
C ILE A 23 -10.58 -10.47 -9.60
N TYR A 24 -9.29 -10.15 -9.58
CA TYR A 24 -8.32 -10.62 -10.56
C TYR A 24 -7.38 -11.64 -9.91
N HIS A 25 -7.48 -12.87 -10.39
CA HIS A 25 -6.59 -13.97 -10.07
C HIS A 25 -5.45 -13.98 -11.09
N TYR A 26 -4.24 -13.73 -10.62
CA TYR A 26 -3.04 -13.82 -11.44
C TYR A 26 -2.55 -15.27 -11.49
N SER A 27 -2.01 -15.66 -12.63
CA SER A 27 -1.39 -16.97 -12.86
C SER A 27 -0.20 -17.26 -11.94
N ASN A 28 0.46 -16.21 -11.42
CA ASN A 28 1.54 -16.34 -10.42
C ASN A 28 1.03 -16.63 -9.00
N GLY A 29 -0.29 -16.71 -8.78
CA GLY A 29 -0.93 -16.94 -7.49
C GLY A 29 -1.34 -15.67 -6.74
N ASP A 30 -0.97 -14.48 -7.24
CA ASP A 30 -1.44 -13.22 -6.66
C ASP A 30 -2.95 -13.07 -6.89
N VAL A 31 -3.60 -12.32 -6.00
CA VAL A 31 -5.02 -11.97 -6.13
C VAL A 31 -5.19 -10.49 -5.83
N PHE A 32 -5.87 -9.78 -6.71
CA PHE A 32 -6.36 -8.43 -6.43
C PHE A 32 -7.87 -8.43 -6.35
N GLU A 33 -8.42 -7.82 -5.31
CA GLU A 33 -9.85 -7.58 -5.13
C GLU A 33 -10.07 -6.09 -4.93
N GLY A 34 -10.92 -5.46 -5.73
CA GLY A 34 -11.21 -4.04 -5.59
C GLY A 34 -11.90 -3.45 -6.80
N GLU A 35 -11.84 -2.13 -6.87
CA GLU A 35 -12.52 -1.33 -7.88
C GLU A 35 -11.68 -1.17 -9.16
N TYR A 36 -12.37 -1.20 -10.30
CA TYR A 36 -11.81 -1.04 -11.64
C TYR A 36 -12.48 0.11 -12.38
N GLN A 37 -11.67 0.90 -13.09
CA GLN A 37 -12.15 1.92 -14.02
C GLN A 37 -11.33 1.89 -15.30
N PHE A 38 -12.00 1.74 -16.45
CA PHE A 38 -11.39 1.65 -17.78
C PHE A 38 -10.24 0.62 -17.84
N GLY A 39 -10.41 -0.53 -17.18
CA GLY A 39 -9.44 -1.62 -17.18
C GLY A 39 -8.34 -1.50 -16.11
N TYR A 40 -8.22 -0.36 -15.44
CA TYR A 40 -7.24 -0.11 -14.39
C TYR A 40 -7.84 -0.31 -13.00
N LYS A 41 -7.01 -0.72 -12.04
CA LYS A 41 -7.37 -0.65 -10.62
C LYS A 41 -7.49 0.83 -10.23
N GLU A 42 -8.63 1.22 -9.69
CA GLU A 42 -8.96 2.61 -9.36
C GLU A 42 -9.82 2.63 -8.11
N GLY A 43 -9.44 3.41 -7.09
CA GLY A 43 -10.14 3.41 -5.80
C GLY A 43 -9.65 2.32 -4.83
N PRO A 44 -10.44 1.95 -3.82
CA PRO A 44 -10.04 0.99 -2.79
C PRO A 44 -9.77 -0.41 -3.35
N GLY A 45 -8.78 -1.10 -2.79
CA GLY A 45 -8.51 -2.48 -3.14
C GLY A 45 -7.55 -3.20 -2.18
N VAL A 46 -7.58 -4.51 -2.27
CA VAL A 46 -6.75 -5.45 -1.53
C VAL A 46 -5.95 -6.28 -2.53
N TYR A 47 -4.62 -6.25 -2.41
CA TYR A 47 -3.73 -7.11 -3.16
C TYR A 47 -3.13 -8.14 -2.22
N ARG A 48 -3.35 -9.42 -2.49
CA ARG A 48 -2.79 -10.57 -1.79
C ARG A 48 -1.71 -11.15 -2.67
N TYR A 49 -0.48 -11.13 -2.19
CA TYR A 49 0.66 -11.67 -2.91
C TYR A 49 0.78 -13.16 -2.63
N ALA A 50 1.25 -13.93 -3.62
CA ALA A 50 1.46 -15.36 -3.48
C ALA A 50 2.47 -15.73 -2.38
N ASN A 51 3.37 -14.80 -2.02
CA ASN A 51 4.31 -14.95 -0.93
C ASN A 51 3.68 -14.80 0.47
N GLY A 52 2.39 -14.48 0.57
CA GLY A 52 1.65 -14.29 1.82
C GLY A 52 1.56 -12.83 2.28
N ASP A 53 2.26 -11.90 1.63
CA ASP A 53 2.13 -10.48 1.92
C ASP A 53 0.76 -9.96 1.42
N GLN A 54 0.33 -8.81 1.94
CA GLN A 54 -0.90 -8.16 1.54
C GLN A 54 -0.75 -6.65 1.54
N TYR A 55 -1.31 -5.98 0.53
CA TYR A 55 -1.52 -4.53 0.54
C TYR A 55 -3.01 -4.21 0.61
N ILE A 56 -3.37 -3.27 1.47
CA ILE A 56 -4.73 -2.72 1.61
C ILE A 56 -4.63 -1.21 1.47
N GLY A 57 -5.30 -0.63 0.49
CA GLY A 57 -5.30 0.81 0.30
C GLY A 57 -5.95 1.21 -1.00
N SER A 58 -5.74 2.45 -1.42
CA SER A 58 -6.28 2.94 -2.68
C SER A 58 -5.31 2.77 -3.85
N TYR A 59 -5.89 2.75 -5.03
CA TYR A 59 -5.22 2.68 -6.32
C TYR A 59 -5.66 3.84 -7.21
N SER A 60 -4.76 4.29 -8.08
CA SER A 60 -5.12 5.13 -9.22
C SER A 60 -4.30 4.73 -10.43
N LYS A 61 -4.96 4.50 -11.56
CA LYS A 61 -4.36 4.02 -12.81
C LYS A 61 -3.47 2.79 -12.61
N GLY A 62 -3.93 1.86 -11.78
CA GLY A 62 -3.22 0.62 -11.49
C GLY A 62 -2.07 0.73 -10.48
N LYS A 63 -1.80 1.92 -9.93
CA LYS A 63 -0.72 2.14 -8.95
C LYS A 63 -1.28 2.39 -7.56
N ARG A 64 -0.59 1.93 -6.52
CA ARG A 64 -0.91 2.29 -5.12
C ARG A 64 -0.81 3.80 -4.93
N GLN A 65 -1.83 4.37 -4.31
CA GLN A 65 -1.99 5.80 -4.12
C GLN A 65 -2.70 6.09 -2.80
N GLY A 66 -2.31 7.16 -2.10
CA GLY A 66 -2.94 7.59 -0.86
C GLY A 66 -2.52 6.75 0.35
N LEU A 67 -3.33 6.79 1.41
CA LEU A 67 -3.08 6.00 2.62
C LEU A 67 -3.25 4.50 2.33
N GLY A 68 -2.34 3.69 2.86
CA GLY A 68 -2.39 2.24 2.68
C GLY A 68 -1.50 1.50 3.67
N LYS A 69 -1.88 0.25 3.95
CA LYS A 69 -1.15 -0.67 4.81
C LYS A 69 -0.55 -1.80 3.97
N TYR A 70 0.72 -2.07 4.17
CA TYR A 70 1.38 -3.29 3.71
C TYR A 70 1.57 -4.22 4.91
N ILE A 71 0.98 -5.40 4.84
CA ILE A 71 1.01 -6.44 5.85
C ILE A 71 1.97 -7.50 5.32
N TYR A 72 3.09 -7.69 6.00
CA TYR A 72 4.05 -8.73 5.68
C TYR A 72 3.53 -10.08 6.20
N PHE A 73 3.93 -11.17 5.55
CA PHE A 73 3.53 -12.52 5.94
C PHE A 73 3.91 -12.86 7.39
N ASP A 74 4.96 -12.22 7.93
CA ASP A 74 5.43 -12.38 9.31
C ASP A 74 4.58 -11.61 10.33
N GLY A 75 3.59 -10.85 9.86
CA GLY A 75 2.65 -10.07 10.68
C GLY A 75 3.11 -8.66 11.00
N LEU A 76 4.25 -8.19 10.48
CA LEU A 76 4.58 -6.76 10.51
C LEU A 76 3.61 -5.98 9.61
N ILE A 77 3.23 -4.79 10.06
CA ILE A 77 2.32 -3.90 9.32
C ILE A 77 3.01 -2.56 9.13
N LEU A 78 3.30 -2.22 7.88
CA LEU A 78 3.77 -0.92 7.44
C LEU A 78 2.58 -0.06 7.02
N ASP A 79 2.33 1.01 7.77
CA ASP A 79 1.22 1.94 7.58
C ASP A 79 1.76 3.32 7.18
N GLY A 80 1.34 3.83 6.01
CA GLY A 80 1.81 5.11 5.53
C GLY A 80 1.17 5.57 4.22
N TYR A 81 1.75 6.61 3.63
CA TYR A 81 1.26 7.21 2.39
C TYR A 81 2.02 6.65 1.18
N TRP A 82 1.28 6.28 0.14
CA TRP A 82 1.77 5.71 -1.10
C TRP A 82 1.53 6.69 -2.25
N GLU A 83 2.55 6.92 -3.05
CA GLU A 83 2.48 7.70 -4.27
C GLU A 83 3.13 6.93 -5.40
N ASN A 84 2.39 6.65 -6.47
CA ASN A 84 2.90 5.93 -7.64
C ASN A 84 3.65 4.63 -7.28
N ASN A 85 3.05 3.78 -6.42
CA ASN A 85 3.65 2.56 -5.88
C ASN A 85 4.75 2.71 -4.83
N HIS A 86 5.18 3.93 -4.50
CA HIS A 86 6.28 4.15 -3.55
C HIS A 86 5.74 4.70 -2.24
N LEU A 87 6.28 4.20 -1.12
CA LEU A 87 5.99 4.79 0.18
C LEU A 87 6.72 6.14 0.31
N GLN A 88 5.99 7.16 0.76
CA GLN A 88 6.47 8.52 0.92
C GLN A 88 6.09 9.09 2.30
N GLY A 89 6.89 10.03 2.78
CA GLY A 89 6.60 10.79 3.98
C GLY A 89 6.67 9.93 5.24
N ASN A 90 5.88 10.28 6.26
CA ASN A 90 5.91 9.58 7.53
C ASN A 90 5.14 8.26 7.46
N ALA A 91 5.74 7.21 8.01
CA ALA A 91 5.12 5.90 8.14
C ALA A 91 5.51 5.24 9.46
N LYS A 92 4.79 4.18 9.80
CA LYS A 92 5.08 3.37 10.98
C LYS A 92 5.02 1.90 10.67
N ILE A 93 5.89 1.14 11.31
CA ILE A 93 5.86 -0.31 11.34
C ILE A 93 5.37 -0.70 12.73
N VAL A 94 4.30 -1.50 12.76
CA VAL A 94 3.78 -2.11 13.99
C VAL A 94 3.85 -3.63 13.85
N ASN A 95 3.93 -4.34 14.97
CA ASN A 95 3.80 -5.80 14.96
C ASN A 95 2.32 -6.22 14.89
N ALA A 96 2.06 -7.53 14.78
CA ALA A 96 0.69 -8.08 14.72
C ALA A 96 -0.19 -7.74 15.94
N LYS A 97 0.41 -7.36 17.08
CA LYS A 97 -0.30 -6.90 18.29
C LYS A 97 -0.55 -5.38 18.30
N GLY A 98 -0.15 -4.67 17.24
CA GLY A 98 -0.27 -3.22 17.11
C GLY A 98 0.79 -2.42 17.88
N SER A 99 1.80 -3.07 18.47
CA SER A 99 2.88 -2.34 19.14
C SER A 99 3.81 -1.70 18.12
N LEU A 100 4.18 -0.44 18.35
CA LEU A 100 5.13 0.28 17.51
C LEU A 100 6.49 -0.42 17.51
N VAL A 101 7.00 -0.71 16.31
CA VAL A 101 8.34 -1.27 16.08
C VAL A 101 9.27 -0.17 15.57
N LEU A 102 8.81 0.64 14.62
CA LEU A 102 9.61 1.70 14.00
C LEU A 102 8.70 2.81 13.48
N GLU A 103 9.12 4.06 13.62
CA GLU A 103 8.51 5.23 12.98
C GLU A 103 9.62 6.09 12.36
N GLY A 104 9.30 6.79 11.27
CA GLY A 104 10.26 7.66 10.61
C GLY A 104 9.71 8.28 9.33
N THR A 105 10.62 8.62 8.42
CA THR A 105 10.31 9.23 7.14
C THR A 105 10.89 8.37 6.02
N TRP A 106 10.11 8.21 4.97
CA TRP A 106 10.45 7.47 3.77
C TRP A 106 10.43 8.37 2.55
N LYS A 107 11.36 8.09 1.64
CA LYS A 107 11.40 8.69 0.31
C LYS A 107 11.63 7.58 -0.71
N ASP A 108 10.72 7.46 -1.66
CA ASP A 108 10.76 6.44 -2.71
C ASP A 108 10.92 5.02 -2.13
N SER A 109 10.13 4.71 -1.09
CA SER A 109 10.19 3.47 -0.31
C SER A 109 11.51 3.20 0.43
N ARG A 110 12.43 4.16 0.49
CA ARG A 110 13.65 4.08 1.31
C ARG A 110 13.45 4.84 2.61
N TRP A 111 13.74 4.20 3.74
CA TRP A 111 13.77 4.88 5.02
C TRP A 111 14.96 5.86 5.06
N ILE A 112 14.70 7.11 5.43
CA ILE A 112 15.71 8.18 5.46
C ILE A 112 16.00 8.70 6.88
N GLY A 113 15.37 8.14 7.90
CA GLY A 113 15.56 8.55 9.30
C GLY A 113 14.27 8.99 9.97
N ILE A 114 14.40 9.56 11.15
CA ILE A 114 13.32 10.28 11.83
C ILE A 114 13.46 11.73 11.36
N ALA A 115 12.68 12.18 10.37
CA ALA A 115 12.67 13.61 10.09
C ALA A 115 11.97 14.31 11.26
N PRO A 116 12.53 15.38 11.82
CA PRO A 116 11.81 16.18 12.79
C PRO A 116 10.54 16.68 12.09
N THR A 117 9.38 16.29 12.60
CA THR A 117 8.14 16.98 12.25
C THR A 117 8.40 18.45 12.53
N SER A 118 8.27 19.31 11.52
CA SER A 118 8.44 20.76 11.65
C SER A 118 7.39 21.33 12.61
N SER A 119 7.64 21.15 13.90
CA SER A 119 6.90 21.65 15.07
C SER A 119 7.53 21.25 16.41
N SER A 120 8.72 20.63 16.46
CA SER A 120 9.47 20.54 17.73
C SER A 120 10.41 21.74 17.88
N THR A 121 9.91 22.84 18.44
CA THR A 121 10.74 23.96 18.95
C THR A 121 11.41 23.61 20.28
N ASN A 122 11.82 22.35 20.48
CA ASN A 122 12.55 21.96 21.69
C ASN A 122 13.99 22.45 21.57
N THR A 123 14.18 23.76 21.68
CA THR A 123 15.43 24.33 22.16
C THR A 123 15.60 23.90 23.61
N VAL A 124 16.50 22.94 23.83
CA VAL A 124 17.07 22.71 25.15
C VAL A 124 18.04 23.87 25.39
N GLU A 125 17.62 24.86 26.17
CA GLU A 125 18.57 25.84 26.72
C GLU A 125 19.46 25.11 27.72
N ILE A 126 20.74 24.97 27.39
CA ILE A 126 21.78 24.54 28.32
C ILE A 126 22.15 25.80 29.12
N PRO A 127 21.87 25.89 30.44
CA PRO A 127 22.36 27.01 31.21
C PRO A 127 23.89 26.91 31.27
N ASN A 128 24.56 27.97 30.82
CA ASN A 128 26.02 28.10 30.93
C ASN A 128 26.40 28.17 32.43
N PRO A 129 27.51 27.55 32.85
CA PRO A 129 27.91 27.48 34.26
C PRO A 129 28.29 28.83 34.88
#